data_AF-B4N5J2-F1
#
_entry.id   AF-B4N5J2-F1
#
_cell.length_a   1.000
_cell.length_b   1.000
_cell.length_c   1.000
_cell.angle_alpha   90.00
_cell.angle_beta   90.00
_cell.angle_gamma   90.00
#
_symmetry.space_group_name_H-M   'P 1'
#
loop_
_entity.id
_entity.type
_entity.pdbx_description
1 polymer ?
#
loop_
_entity_poly.entity_id
_entity_poly.type
_entity_poly.pdbx_seq_one_letter_code
_entity_poly.pdbx_strand_id
1 'polypeptide(L)'
;MEQPQHGTAPLQEYLTDLVIPHQRCNVNIIPDHITMLHGTKSKKQNSKKRRAHKSQTLSRREYASLGLNTLPTRQMSYEQALPLHKLWRGYIREHLNLKEGDQVPQIHEPRYEEFSKLLVKMDFHGAKLKVIQSKCETLVGIAGICVMDTKNVLKLLGTDHRLRTVPKSECVFGMHVGNMEFTIFGQHLNIRPAERSVKKIKGFIEPFM
;
A
#
# COMPACT_ATOMS: atom_id res chain seq x y z
N MET A 1 -17.88 18.70 -50.72
CA MET A 1 -17.43 17.62 -49.81
C MET A 1 -18.03 17.90 -48.44
N GLU A 2 -19.27 17.46 -48.23
CA GLU A 2 -19.98 17.63 -46.96
C GLU A 2 -19.55 16.53 -45.98
N GLN A 3 -19.26 16.93 -44.74
CA GLN A 3 -18.93 16.01 -43.65
C GLN A 3 -20.21 15.34 -43.11
N PRO A 4 -20.18 14.05 -42.76
CA PRO A 4 -21.37 13.36 -42.27
C PRO A 4 -21.73 13.81 -40.85
N GLN A 5 -23.00 14.20 -40.68
CA GLN A 5 -23.63 14.51 -39.38
C GLN A 5 -23.82 13.22 -38.57
N HIS A 6 -22.77 12.72 -37.92
CA HIS A 6 -22.88 11.64 -36.94
C HIS A 6 -22.65 12.17 -35.53
N GLY A 7 -23.72 12.38 -34.77
CA GLY A 7 -23.58 12.80 -33.37
C GLY A 7 -24.80 12.73 -32.46
N THR A 8 -26.04 12.74 -32.98
CA THR A 8 -27.25 12.90 -32.13
C THR A 8 -28.20 11.71 -32.09
N ALA A 9 -28.23 10.88 -33.14
CA ALA A 9 -29.12 9.71 -33.23
C ALA A 9 -29.05 8.74 -32.03
N PRO A 10 -27.87 8.34 -31.51
CA PRO A 10 -27.81 7.29 -30.50
C PRO A 10 -28.29 7.72 -29.10
N LEU A 11 -28.24 9.03 -28.79
CA LEU A 11 -28.64 9.54 -27.47
C LEU A 11 -30.16 9.71 -27.37
N GLN A 12 -30.77 10.18 -28.45
CA GLN A 12 -32.21 10.37 -28.52
C GLN A 12 -32.94 9.02 -28.41
N GLU A 13 -32.43 8.01 -29.09
CA GLU A 13 -32.93 6.63 -29.01
C GLU A 13 -32.82 6.08 -27.58
N TYR A 14 -31.65 6.22 -26.94
CA TYR A 14 -31.43 5.80 -25.55
C TYR A 14 -32.39 6.47 -24.55
N LEU A 15 -32.59 7.79 -24.65
CA LEU A 15 -33.50 8.51 -23.74
C LEU A 15 -34.97 8.15 -23.97
N THR A 16 -35.35 7.88 -25.22
CA THR A 16 -36.72 7.46 -25.58
C THR A 16 -37.02 6.06 -25.06
N ASP A 17 -36.02 5.18 -25.01
CA ASP A 17 -36.18 3.81 -24.49
C ASP A 17 -36.40 3.75 -22.98
N LEU A 18 -35.96 4.78 -22.23
CA LEU A 18 -36.20 4.91 -20.80
C LEU A 18 -37.64 5.35 -20.46
N VAL A 19 -38.45 5.74 -21.45
CA VAL A 19 -39.85 6.13 -21.28
C VAL A 19 -40.79 4.96 -21.58
N ILE A 20 -41.87 4.86 -20.80
CA ILE A 20 -42.88 3.80 -20.94
C ILE A 20 -43.46 3.81 -22.37
N PRO A 21 -43.60 2.66 -23.06
CA PRO A 21 -43.87 2.60 -24.51
C PRO A 21 -45.03 3.46 -25.02
N HIS A 22 -46.14 3.53 -24.29
CA HIS A 22 -47.33 4.29 -24.67
C HIS A 22 -47.20 5.81 -24.48
N GLN A 23 -46.14 6.28 -23.81
CA GLN A 23 -45.86 7.70 -23.62
C GLN A 23 -44.76 8.21 -24.57
N ARG A 24 -44.06 7.32 -25.30
CA ARG A 24 -42.95 7.66 -26.20
C ARG A 24 -43.36 8.60 -27.33
N CYS A 25 -44.59 8.47 -27.84
CA CYS A 25 -45.14 9.32 -28.89
C CYS A 25 -45.33 10.79 -28.48
N ASN A 26 -45.35 11.09 -27.17
CA ASN A 26 -45.56 12.43 -26.63
C ASN A 26 -44.28 13.04 -26.03
N VAL A 27 -43.12 12.41 -26.22
CA VAL A 27 -41.84 12.92 -25.70
C VAL A 27 -41.35 14.04 -26.62
N ASN A 28 -41.72 15.28 -26.27
CA ASN A 28 -41.20 16.47 -26.94
C ASN A 28 -39.88 16.86 -26.27
N ILE A 29 -38.75 16.36 -26.80
CA ILE A 29 -37.42 16.69 -26.28
C ILE A 29 -37.12 18.13 -26.68
N ILE A 30 -37.35 19.06 -25.77
CA ILE A 30 -37.03 20.47 -25.96
C ILE A 30 -35.51 20.59 -26.15
N PRO A 31 -35.03 21.00 -27.34
CA PRO A 31 -33.59 21.06 -27.63
C PRO A 31 -32.84 21.97 -26.66
N ASP A 32 -33.51 23.07 -26.25
CA ASP A 32 -32.98 24.10 -25.36
C ASP A 32 -32.89 23.63 -23.89
N HIS A 33 -33.63 22.57 -23.53
CA HIS A 33 -33.68 22.02 -22.17
C HIS A 33 -32.77 20.81 -21.99
N ILE A 34 -31.97 20.46 -23.01
CA ILE A 34 -30.71 19.71 -22.84
C ILE A 34 -29.67 20.65 -22.19
N THR A 35 -30.05 21.26 -21.07
CA THR A 35 -29.12 21.94 -20.18
C THR A 35 -28.31 20.86 -19.48
N MET A 36 -26.99 20.97 -19.61
CA MET A 36 -25.96 20.11 -19.00
C MET A 36 -25.60 18.85 -19.80
N LEU A 37 -24.90 19.01 -20.93
CA LEU A 37 -23.84 18.09 -21.42
C LEU A 37 -23.21 18.59 -22.74
N HIS A 38 -23.74 19.67 -23.33
CA HIS A 38 -23.04 20.50 -24.32
C HIS A 38 -22.20 21.58 -23.64
N GLY A 39 -21.53 21.24 -22.53
CA GLY A 39 -20.37 22.02 -22.15
C GLY A 39 -19.50 22.05 -23.40
N THR A 40 -19.26 23.23 -23.98
CA THR A 40 -18.19 23.39 -24.96
C THR A 40 -17.05 22.56 -24.42
N LYS A 41 -16.51 21.60 -25.18
CA LYS A 41 -15.32 20.87 -24.74
C LYS A 41 -14.37 21.99 -24.38
N SER A 42 -14.23 22.33 -23.09
CA SER A 42 -13.42 23.45 -22.66
C SER A 42 -12.09 23.01 -23.19
N LYS A 43 -11.64 23.66 -24.29
CA LYS A 43 -10.50 23.19 -25.07
C LYS A 43 -9.48 23.01 -23.99
N LYS A 44 -9.12 21.76 -23.63
CA LYS A 44 -8.19 21.47 -22.54
C LYS A 44 -7.11 22.48 -22.80
N GLN A 45 -7.01 23.52 -21.94
CA GLN A 45 -6.05 24.58 -22.22
C GLN A 45 -4.79 23.77 -22.44
N ASN A 46 -4.27 23.80 -23.66
CA ASN A 46 -3.11 23.01 -24.03
C ASN A 46 -2.04 23.68 -23.18
N SER A 47 -1.92 23.23 -21.93
CA SER A 47 -0.98 23.72 -20.95
C SER A 47 0.31 23.55 -21.71
N LYS A 48 0.86 24.69 -22.18
CA LYS A 48 1.91 24.75 -23.20
C LYS A 48 2.78 23.54 -22.98
N LYS A 49 2.77 22.55 -23.89
CA LYS A 49 3.42 21.24 -23.67
C LYS A 49 4.80 21.56 -23.15
N ARG A 50 4.99 21.49 -21.82
CA ARG A 50 6.28 21.77 -21.22
C ARG A 50 7.16 20.74 -21.88
N ARG A 51 8.24 21.18 -22.55
CA ARG A 51 9.20 20.25 -23.13
C ARG A 51 9.44 19.20 -22.07
N ALA A 52 9.08 17.95 -22.37
CA ALA A 52 9.26 16.87 -21.43
C ALA A 52 10.77 16.79 -21.21
N HIS A 53 11.25 17.34 -20.10
CA HIS A 53 12.57 16.99 -19.62
C HIS A 53 12.52 15.47 -19.46
N LYS A 54 13.40 14.77 -20.18
CA LYS A 54 13.62 13.34 -19.93
C LYS A 54 14.03 13.25 -18.46
N SER A 55 13.10 12.87 -17.59
CA SER A 55 13.44 12.53 -16.22
C SER A 55 14.39 11.34 -16.31
N GLN A 56 15.48 11.37 -15.55
CA GLN A 56 16.32 10.16 -15.37
C GLN A 56 15.53 9.02 -14.71
N THR A 57 14.33 9.29 -14.19
CA THR A 57 13.45 8.32 -13.56
C THR A 57 12.38 7.80 -14.52
N LEU A 58 12.04 6.53 -14.35
CA LEU A 58 10.97 5.86 -15.09
C LEU A 58 9.63 6.53 -14.82
N SER A 59 8.82 6.69 -15.87
CA SER A 59 7.42 7.05 -15.72
C SER A 59 6.64 5.94 -15.01
N ARG A 60 5.49 6.28 -14.43
CA ARG A 60 4.63 5.29 -13.76
C ARG A 60 4.17 4.17 -14.72
N ARG A 61 3.98 4.47 -16.01
CA ARG A 61 3.59 3.47 -17.02
C ARG A 61 4.74 2.49 -17.29
N GLU A 62 5.95 3.00 -17.48
CA GLU A 62 7.15 2.16 -17.67
C GLU A 62 7.45 1.33 -16.43
N TYR A 63 7.30 1.92 -15.23
CA TYR A 63 7.47 1.21 -13.97
C TYR A 63 6.49 0.02 -13.84
N ALA A 64 5.23 0.23 -14.24
CA ALA A 64 4.21 -0.82 -14.23
C ALA A 64 4.44 -1.88 -15.31
N SER A 65 4.85 -1.50 -16.52
CA SER A 65 5.16 -2.46 -17.59
C SER A 65 6.34 -3.36 -17.24
N LEU A 66 7.30 -2.85 -16.46
CA LEU A 66 8.42 -3.63 -15.94
C LEU A 66 8.04 -4.52 -14.75
N GLY A 67 6.82 -4.40 -14.21
CA GLY A 67 6.38 -5.21 -13.07
C GLY A 67 7.15 -4.93 -11.77
N LEU A 68 7.83 -3.79 -11.66
CA LEU A 68 8.61 -3.43 -10.47
C LEU A 68 7.68 -3.40 -9.24
N ASN A 69 8.10 -4.03 -8.14
CA ASN A 69 7.31 -4.29 -6.92
C ASN A 69 6.06 -5.19 -7.07
N THR A 70 5.91 -5.87 -8.20
CA THR A 70 4.85 -6.86 -8.40
C THR A 70 5.39 -8.25 -8.09
N LEU A 71 4.92 -8.86 -7.00
CA LEU A 71 5.30 -10.22 -6.63
C LEU A 71 4.34 -11.23 -7.27
N PRO A 72 4.84 -12.36 -7.78
CA PRO A 72 3.99 -13.42 -8.31
C PRO A 72 3.22 -14.09 -7.17
N THR A 73 1.96 -13.67 -6.98
CA THR A 73 1.15 -14.06 -5.82
C THR A 73 0.81 -15.55 -5.79
N ARG A 74 0.72 -16.20 -6.96
CA ARG A 74 0.33 -17.62 -7.09
C ARG A 74 1.48 -18.62 -7.15
N GLN A 75 2.72 -18.15 -7.32
CA GLN A 75 3.87 -19.03 -7.58
C GLN A 75 4.82 -19.16 -6.39
N MET A 76 4.62 -18.36 -5.34
CA MET A 76 5.56 -18.28 -4.24
C MET A 76 5.18 -19.25 -3.12
N SER A 77 6.03 -20.25 -2.91
CA SER A 77 5.89 -21.20 -1.80
C SER A 77 6.54 -20.64 -0.54
N TYR A 78 6.01 -21.03 0.63
CA TYR A 78 6.55 -20.61 1.92
C TYR A 78 8.00 -21.08 2.12
N GLU A 79 8.33 -22.26 1.61
CA GLU A 79 9.65 -22.87 1.70
C GLU A 79 10.73 -22.01 1.01
N GLN A 80 10.40 -21.39 -0.12
CA GLN A 80 11.30 -20.47 -0.83
C GLN A 80 11.64 -19.21 0.00
N ALA A 81 10.81 -18.83 0.97
CA ALA A 81 11.07 -17.70 1.85
C ALA A 81 11.86 -18.09 3.12
N LEU A 82 12.05 -19.38 3.41
CA LEU A 82 12.81 -19.82 4.59
C LEU A 82 14.28 -19.40 4.57
N PRO A 83 15.02 -19.46 3.44
CA PRO A 83 16.40 -18.96 3.39
C PRO A 83 16.48 -17.46 3.72
N LEU A 84 15.51 -16.67 3.25
CA LEU A 84 15.41 -15.24 3.56
C LEU A 84 15.24 -15.03 5.07
N HIS A 85 14.37 -15.82 5.70
CA HIS A 85 14.20 -15.77 7.15
C HIS A 85 15.46 -16.19 7.91
N LYS A 86 16.19 -17.21 7.44
CA LYS A 86 17.46 -17.64 8.04
C LYS A 86 18.50 -16.52 8.00
N LEU A 87 18.62 -15.82 6.88
CA LEU A 87 19.50 -14.65 6.75
C LEU A 87 19.08 -13.54 7.71
N TRP A 88 17.79 -13.23 7.74
CA TRP A 88 17.24 -12.19 8.62
C TRP A 88 17.48 -12.48 10.11
N ARG A 89 17.41 -13.75 10.54
CA ARG A 89 17.75 -14.15 11.91
C ARG A 89 19.20 -13.84 12.29
N GLY A 90 20.14 -14.00 11.35
CA GLY A 90 21.54 -13.62 11.55
C GLY A 90 21.67 -12.11 11.70
N TYR A 91 21.09 -11.37 10.74
CA TYR A 91 21.06 -9.91 10.71
C TYR A 91 20.52 -9.32 12.02
N ILE A 92 19.35 -9.74 12.49
CA ILE A 92 18.73 -9.14 13.68
C ILE A 92 19.54 -9.41 14.96
N ARG A 93 20.17 -10.59 15.05
CA ARG A 93 21.01 -10.94 16.19
C ARG A 93 22.26 -10.07 16.26
N GLU A 94 22.91 -9.85 15.12
CA GLU A 94 24.07 -8.97 15.00
C GLU A 94 23.69 -7.50 15.25
N HIS A 95 22.59 -7.05 14.65
CA HIS A 95 22.14 -5.66 14.72
C HIS A 95 21.64 -5.24 16.11
N LEU A 96 21.05 -6.17 16.87
CA LEU A 96 20.65 -5.94 18.26
C LEU A 96 21.78 -6.31 19.27
N ASN A 97 22.94 -6.76 18.79
CA ASN A 97 24.06 -7.25 19.60
C ASN A 97 23.64 -8.32 20.64
N LEU A 98 22.69 -9.18 20.28
CA LEU A 98 22.13 -10.19 21.18
C LEU A 98 23.08 -11.39 21.29
N LYS A 99 23.57 -11.66 22.50
CA LYS A 99 24.29 -12.90 22.85
C LYS A 99 23.33 -13.93 23.42
N GLU A 100 23.73 -15.20 23.39
CA GLU A 100 22.95 -16.26 24.04
C GLU A 100 22.84 -15.98 25.54
N GLY A 101 21.60 -15.79 26.03
CA GLY A 101 21.31 -15.47 27.43
C GLY A 101 21.08 -13.99 27.74
N ASP A 102 21.22 -13.08 26.77
CA ASP A 102 20.91 -11.66 26.98
C ASP A 102 19.41 -11.45 27.22
N GLN A 103 19.09 -10.62 28.22
CA GLN A 103 17.72 -10.19 28.48
C GLN A 103 17.42 -8.88 27.74
N VAL A 104 16.17 -8.74 27.29
CA VAL A 104 15.69 -7.49 26.69
C VAL A 104 15.72 -6.42 27.78
N PRO A 105 16.17 -5.18 27.49
CA PRO A 105 16.05 -4.09 28.44
C PRO A 105 14.59 -3.90 28.86
N GLN A 106 14.34 -3.70 30.15
CA GLN A 106 13.00 -3.47 30.68
C GLN A 106 12.54 -2.04 30.39
N ILE A 107 11.22 -1.80 30.37
CA ILE A 107 10.61 -0.50 30.02
C ILE A 107 11.20 0.68 30.82
N HIS A 108 11.57 0.44 32.09
CA HIS A 108 12.10 1.48 32.98
C HIS A 108 13.59 1.78 32.78
N GLU A 109 14.29 1.00 31.95
CA GLU A 109 15.69 1.23 31.67
C GLU A 109 15.87 2.28 30.56
N PRO A 110 16.84 3.21 30.68
CA PRO A 110 17.11 4.19 29.63
C PRO A 110 17.48 3.53 28.29
N ARG A 111 18.07 2.32 28.35
CA ARG A 111 18.42 1.51 27.18
C ARG A 111 17.19 1.06 26.37
N TYR A 112 16.01 0.99 26.99
CA TYR A 112 14.78 0.55 26.33
C TYR A 112 14.37 1.48 25.18
N GLU A 113 14.52 2.80 25.36
CA GLU A 113 14.12 3.76 24.34
C GLU A 113 15.04 3.68 23.11
N GLU A 114 16.35 3.55 23.34
CA GLU A 114 17.35 3.35 22.29
C GLU A 114 17.13 2.03 21.55
N PHE A 115 16.89 0.96 22.30
CA PHE A 115 16.60 -0.37 21.75
C PHE A 115 15.31 -0.36 20.91
N SER A 116 14.26 0.28 21.39
CA SER A 116 12.99 0.42 20.67
C SER A 116 13.14 1.22 19.38
N LYS A 117 13.90 2.33 19.40
CA LYS A 117 14.22 3.11 18.20
C LYS A 117 15.00 2.29 17.19
N LEU A 118 15.96 1.51 17.66
CA LEU A 118 16.76 0.63 16.82
C LEU A 118 15.87 -0.44 16.18
N LEU A 119 15.00 -1.10 16.96
CA LEU A 119 14.05 -2.10 16.48
C LEU A 119 13.18 -1.57 15.33
N VAL A 120 12.62 -0.38 15.47
CA VAL A 120 11.77 0.25 14.42
C VAL A 120 12.59 0.56 13.17
N LYS A 121 13.88 0.90 13.29
CA LYS A 121 14.74 1.27 12.16
C LYS A 121 15.25 0.08 11.33
N MET A 122 15.18 -1.13 11.88
CA MET A 122 15.69 -2.34 11.22
C MET A 122 14.93 -2.65 9.93
N ASP A 123 15.51 -3.54 9.13
CA ASP A 123 14.81 -4.15 8.01
C ASP A 123 13.92 -5.32 8.49
N PHE A 124 12.74 -5.45 7.88
CA PHE A 124 11.78 -6.52 8.15
C PHE A 124 11.61 -7.48 6.97
N HIS A 125 12.35 -7.33 5.87
CA HIS A 125 12.39 -8.36 4.83
C HIS A 125 12.97 -9.67 5.39
N GLY A 126 12.18 -10.74 5.41
CA GLY A 126 12.53 -12.01 6.05
C GLY A 126 12.07 -12.17 7.49
N ALA A 127 11.53 -11.12 8.11
CA ALA A 127 10.98 -11.20 9.46
C ALA A 127 9.71 -12.07 9.47
N LYS A 128 9.59 -12.96 10.47
CA LYS A 128 8.33 -13.63 10.76
C LYS A 128 7.47 -12.71 11.62
N LEU A 129 6.37 -12.26 11.04
CA LEU A 129 5.46 -11.33 11.68
C LEU A 129 4.08 -11.95 11.82
N LYS A 130 3.39 -11.61 12.91
CA LYS A 130 1.99 -11.95 13.16
C LYS A 130 1.22 -10.69 13.51
N VAL A 131 0.03 -10.52 12.96
CA VAL A 131 -0.87 -9.44 13.38
C VAL A 131 -1.50 -9.83 14.72
N ILE A 132 -1.15 -9.13 15.80
CA ILE A 132 -1.71 -9.36 17.13
C ILE A 132 -3.02 -8.61 17.28
N GLN A 133 -3.05 -7.34 16.86
CA GLN A 133 -4.22 -6.47 16.93
C GLN A 133 -4.35 -5.68 15.64
N SER A 134 -5.59 -5.44 15.22
CA SER A 134 -5.90 -4.53 14.14
C SER A 134 -7.29 -3.95 14.34
N LYS A 135 -7.53 -2.76 13.79
CA LYS A 135 -8.88 -2.20 13.66
C LYS A 135 -9.80 -3.09 12.82
N CYS A 136 -9.24 -3.85 11.88
CA CYS A 136 -9.98 -4.83 11.09
C CYS A 136 -9.71 -6.24 11.63
N GLU A 137 -10.72 -6.84 12.26
CA GLU A 137 -10.60 -8.17 12.89
C GLU A 137 -10.17 -9.26 11.91
N THR A 138 -10.54 -9.15 10.63
CA THR A 138 -10.14 -10.13 9.59
C THR A 138 -8.63 -10.19 9.35
N LEU A 139 -7.88 -9.15 9.76
CA LEU A 139 -6.43 -9.13 9.66
C LEU A 139 -5.75 -9.80 10.86
N VAL A 140 -6.45 -9.90 12.00
CA VAL A 140 -5.90 -10.46 13.23
C VAL A 140 -5.56 -11.93 13.04
N GLY A 141 -4.40 -12.34 13.54
CA GLY A 141 -3.91 -13.71 13.40
C GLY A 141 -3.24 -14.03 12.07
N ILE A 142 -3.26 -13.13 11.07
CA ILE A 142 -2.44 -13.29 9.87
C ILE A 142 -0.97 -13.34 10.29
N ALA A 143 -0.30 -14.45 9.96
CA ALA A 143 1.10 -14.66 10.23
C ALA A 143 1.84 -15.11 8.99
N GLY A 144 3.11 -14.74 8.88
CA GLY A 144 3.94 -15.13 7.74
C GLY A 144 5.31 -14.47 7.73
N ILE A 145 6.13 -14.86 6.75
CA ILE A 145 7.41 -14.21 6.47
C ILE A 145 7.14 -12.97 5.63
N CYS A 146 7.65 -11.81 6.05
CA CYS A 146 7.56 -10.59 5.27
C CYS A 146 8.48 -10.67 4.05
N VAL A 147 7.89 -10.70 2.85
CA VAL A 147 8.65 -10.79 1.59
C VAL A 147 8.87 -9.41 0.99
N MET A 148 7.98 -8.46 1.25
CA MET A 148 8.08 -7.10 0.72
C MET A 148 7.58 -6.09 1.73
N ASP A 149 8.43 -5.11 2.00
CA ASP A 149 8.12 -3.96 2.85
C ASP A 149 8.05 -2.70 1.98
N THR A 150 6.87 -2.05 1.97
CA THR A 150 6.63 -0.79 1.25
C THR A 150 6.26 0.32 2.23
N LYS A 151 6.01 1.54 1.75
CA LYS A 151 5.67 2.67 2.62
C LYS A 151 4.54 2.37 3.62
N ASN A 152 3.44 1.78 3.16
CA ASN A 152 2.21 1.65 3.96
C ASN A 152 1.78 0.20 4.20
N VAL A 153 2.34 -0.76 3.46
CA VAL A 153 1.91 -2.17 3.52
C VAL A 153 3.09 -3.10 3.66
N LEU A 154 2.86 -4.22 4.34
CA LEU A 154 3.73 -5.38 4.40
C LEU A 154 3.07 -6.53 3.63
N LYS A 155 3.83 -7.24 2.80
CA LYS A 155 3.35 -8.46 2.15
C LYS A 155 3.89 -9.67 2.90
N LEU A 156 3.02 -10.38 3.59
CA LEU A 156 3.33 -11.55 4.41
C LEU A 156 2.99 -12.82 3.64
N LEU A 157 3.95 -13.73 3.53
CA LEU A 157 3.75 -15.05 2.98
C LEU A 157 3.42 -16.02 4.11
N GLY A 158 2.18 -16.50 4.12
CA GLY A 158 1.70 -17.47 5.11
C GLY A 158 2.23 -18.88 4.87
N THR A 159 2.11 -19.73 5.88
CA THR A 159 2.41 -21.17 5.78
C THR A 159 1.50 -21.90 4.79
N ASP A 160 0.34 -21.31 4.47
CA ASP A 160 -0.60 -21.76 3.44
C ASP A 160 -0.17 -21.39 2.01
N HIS A 161 1.07 -20.91 1.84
CA HIS A 161 1.63 -20.46 0.56
C HIS A 161 0.85 -19.31 -0.09
N ARG A 162 0.07 -18.55 0.71
CA ARG A 162 -0.65 -17.37 0.23
C ARG A 162 0.05 -16.10 0.66
N LEU A 163 0.28 -15.22 -0.31
CA LEU A 163 0.79 -13.88 -0.06
C LEU A 163 -0.36 -12.93 0.29
N ARG A 164 -0.31 -12.36 1.49
CA ARG A 164 -1.33 -11.44 2.02
C ARG A 164 -0.73 -10.06 2.17
N THR A 165 -1.45 -9.04 1.74
CA THR A 165 -1.02 -7.64 1.88
C THR A 165 -1.69 -7.05 3.12
N VAL A 166 -0.89 -6.67 4.11
CA VAL A 166 -1.37 -6.15 5.39
C VAL A 166 -1.04 -4.65 5.50
N PRO A 167 -2.02 -3.77 5.74
CA PRO A 167 -1.79 -2.36 5.99
C PRO A 167 -1.11 -2.14 7.35
N LYS A 168 -0.16 -1.21 7.41
CA LYS A 168 0.62 -0.93 8.62
C LYS A 168 -0.06 0.02 9.59
N SER A 169 -0.78 1.03 9.11
CA SER A 169 -1.30 2.14 9.94
C SER A 169 -2.18 1.70 11.10
N GLU A 170 -2.97 0.64 10.92
CA GLU A 170 -3.99 0.17 11.86
C GLU A 170 -3.69 -1.25 12.39
N CYS A 171 -2.42 -1.67 12.37
CA CYS A 171 -2.01 -3.01 12.82
C CYS A 171 -0.88 -2.94 13.85
N VAL A 172 -0.96 -3.85 14.81
CA VAL A 172 0.11 -4.17 15.77
C VAL A 172 0.69 -5.52 15.38
N PHE A 173 2.00 -5.54 15.14
CA PHE A 173 2.73 -6.71 14.69
C PHE A 173 3.53 -7.32 15.85
N GLY A 174 3.39 -8.61 16.05
CA GLY A 174 4.22 -9.44 16.90
C GLY A 174 5.34 -10.07 16.09
N MET A 175 6.53 -10.15 16.68
CA MET A 175 7.71 -10.74 16.09
C MET A 175 8.46 -11.55 17.15
N HIS A 176 8.91 -12.75 16.78
CA HIS A 176 9.60 -13.65 17.69
C HIS A 176 11.04 -13.88 17.23
N VAL A 177 12.00 -13.69 18.13
CA VAL A 177 13.43 -13.85 17.88
C VAL A 177 14.07 -14.59 19.05
N GLY A 178 14.41 -15.87 18.86
CA GLY A 178 15.00 -16.68 19.92
C GLY A 178 14.00 -16.95 21.04
N ASN A 179 14.28 -16.45 22.24
CA ASN A 179 13.39 -16.46 23.40
C ASN A 179 12.66 -15.12 23.62
N MET A 180 12.86 -14.14 22.73
CA MET A 180 12.33 -12.79 22.87
C MET A 180 11.09 -12.61 22.01
N GLU A 181 10.11 -11.88 22.54
CA GLU A 181 8.92 -11.46 21.83
C GLU A 181 8.89 -9.93 21.75
N PHE A 182 8.72 -9.40 20.54
CA PHE A 182 8.65 -7.98 20.28
C PHE A 182 7.28 -7.61 19.72
N THR A 183 6.74 -6.51 20.22
CA THR A 183 5.50 -5.91 19.70
C THR A 183 5.84 -4.58 19.04
N ILE A 184 5.42 -4.41 17.80
CA ILE A 184 5.72 -3.23 16.99
C ILE A 184 4.41 -2.62 16.48
N PHE A 185 4.20 -1.34 16.78
CA PHE A 185 3.09 -0.58 16.23
C PHE A 185 3.36 -0.22 14.78
N GLY A 186 2.48 -0.67 13.88
CA GLY A 186 2.66 -0.46 12.45
C GLY A 186 2.59 1.01 12.03
N GLN A 187 2.00 1.89 12.84
CA GLN A 187 2.05 3.35 12.63
C GLN A 187 3.49 3.86 12.48
N HIS A 188 4.43 3.32 13.25
CA HIS A 188 5.86 3.68 13.18
C HIS A 188 6.56 3.11 11.94
N LEU A 189 5.96 2.13 11.28
CA LEU A 189 6.47 1.49 10.08
C LEU A 189 5.96 2.15 8.79
N ASN A 190 5.13 3.21 8.85
CA ASN A 190 4.53 3.91 7.70
C ASN A 190 5.53 4.77 6.88
N ILE A 191 6.75 4.29 6.74
CA ILE A 191 7.86 4.91 6.02
C ILE A 191 8.51 3.82 5.17
N ARG A 192 9.06 4.19 4.01
CA ARG A 192 9.80 3.24 3.18
C ARG A 192 11.03 2.72 3.96
N PRO A 193 11.37 1.43 3.89
CA PRO A 193 12.52 0.86 4.63
C PRO A 193 13.80 1.69 4.50
N ALA A 194 14.16 2.06 3.26
CA ALA A 194 15.35 2.87 2.98
C ALA A 194 15.34 4.24 3.66
N GLU A 195 14.17 4.87 3.80
CA GLU A 195 14.04 6.16 4.50
C GLU A 195 14.00 5.98 6.02
N ARG A 196 13.45 4.85 6.50
CA ARG A 196 13.26 4.56 7.93
C ARG A 196 14.59 4.42 8.65
N SER A 197 15.59 3.81 8.03
CA SER A 197 16.92 3.62 8.63
C SER A 197 17.64 4.94 8.90
N VAL A 198 17.39 5.97 8.09
CA VAL A 198 18.09 7.27 8.18
C VAL A 198 17.27 8.30 8.96
N LYS A 199 15.94 8.27 8.86
CA LYS A 199 15.08 9.27 9.51
C LYS A 199 15.11 9.14 11.03
N LYS A 200 15.24 10.29 11.70
CA LYS A 200 15.02 10.40 13.15
C LYS A 200 13.52 10.23 13.42
N ILE A 201 13.15 9.22 14.19
CA ILE A 201 11.77 9.02 14.65
C ILE A 201 11.47 10.15 15.63
N LYS A 202 10.51 11.02 15.27
CA LYS A 202 9.97 12.04 16.17
C LYS A 202 8.76 11.43 16.86
N GLY A 203 8.82 11.27 18.18
CA GLY A 203 7.62 10.99 18.96
C GLY A 203 6.77 12.25 18.97
N PHE A 204 5.63 12.23 18.29
CA PHE A 204 4.61 13.26 18.48
C PHE A 204 3.78 12.80 19.69
N ILE A 205 4.16 13.27 20.87
CA ILE A 205 3.27 13.27 22.03
C ILE A 205 2.63 14.65 22.00
N GLU A 206 1.41 14.75 21.47
CA GLU A 206 0.63 15.96 21.73
C GLU A 206 0.16 15.87 23.19
N PRO A 207 0.54 16.80 24.06
CA PRO A 207 -0.09 16.88 25.37
C PRO A 207 -1.58 17.11 25.15
N PHE A 208 -2.43 16.30 25.77
CA PHE A 208 -3.86 16.53 25.79
C PHE A 208 -4.10 17.98 26.23
N MET A 209 -4.77 18.76 25.37
CA MET A 209 -5.25 20.11 25.69
C MET A 209 -6.76 20.07 25.76
#